data_AF-U9U2W4-F1
#
_entry.id   AF-U9U2W4-F1
#
_cell.length_a   1.000
_cell.length_b   1.000
_cell.length_c   1.000
_cell.angle_alpha   90.00
_cell.angle_beta   90.00
_cell.angle_gamma   90.00
#
_symmetry.space_group_name_H-M   'P 1'
#
loop_
_entity.id
_entity.type
_entity.pdbx_description
1 polymer ?
#
loop_
_entity_poly.entity_id
_entity_poly.type
_entity_poly.pdbx_seq_one_letter_code
_entity_poly.pdbx_strand_id
1 'polypeptide(L)'
;MPKAKPINLSKKQLSKETSAPKKRKSLTAAQKQEVCLKKKSSPFLKNKDLAKEYDVSEGMICDILKTKDQALALWVENALQAGLIISDDILSIKALEFAFLCNEEKFKGSDGWIDKFKKWHNLKQ
;
A
#
# COMPACT_ATOMS: atom_id res chain seq x y z
N MET A 1 -53.50 32.49 -27.99
CA MET A 1 -53.29 32.14 -26.56
C MET A 1 -52.96 30.65 -26.49
N PRO A 2 -51.73 30.24 -26.14
CA PRO A 2 -51.37 28.83 -26.14
C PRO A 2 -51.79 28.14 -24.84
N LYS A 3 -52.29 26.90 -24.98
CA LYS A 3 -52.65 25.97 -23.90
C LYS A 3 -51.45 25.11 -23.52
N ALA A 4 -51.24 24.81 -22.23
CA ALA A 4 -50.60 23.57 -21.78
C ALA A 4 -50.97 23.21 -20.33
N LYS A 5 -51.11 21.91 -20.11
CA LYS A 5 -51.61 21.15 -18.94
C LYS A 5 -50.48 20.86 -17.91
N PRO A 6 -50.80 20.27 -16.73
CA PRO A 6 -50.05 20.50 -15.49
C PRO A 6 -48.76 19.69 -15.33
N ILE A 7 -47.84 20.30 -14.57
CA ILE A 7 -46.55 19.78 -14.11
C ILE A 7 -46.78 18.62 -13.13
N ASN A 8 -46.26 17.44 -13.48
CA ASN A 8 -46.18 16.31 -12.57
C ASN A 8 -44.85 16.32 -11.81
N LEU A 9 -45.02 16.24 -10.50
CA LEU A 9 -44.03 16.12 -9.45
C LEU A 9 -43.34 14.74 -9.51
N SER A 10 -42.00 14.71 -9.54
CA SER A 10 -41.25 13.52 -9.09
C SER A 10 -39.90 13.94 -8.52
N LYS A 11 -39.80 13.67 -7.22
CA LYS A 11 -38.66 13.90 -6.32
C LYS A 11 -37.42 13.16 -6.81
N LYS A 12 -36.32 13.87 -6.98
CA LYS A 12 -34.96 13.32 -6.82
C LYS A 12 -33.99 14.41 -6.35
N GLN A 13 -34.16 14.85 -5.10
CA GLN A 13 -33.01 15.23 -4.27
C GLN A 13 -32.18 13.93 -4.08
N LEU A 14 -30.86 13.91 -4.17
CA LEU A 14 -29.94 14.73 -3.39
C LEU A 14 -28.54 14.69 -4.04
N SER A 15 -28.02 15.89 -4.28
CA SER A 15 -26.63 16.34 -4.53
C SER A 15 -25.69 15.49 -5.41
N LYS A 16 -25.56 15.96 -6.66
CA LYS A 16 -24.25 16.09 -7.31
C LYS A 16 -23.53 17.27 -6.64
N GLU A 17 -22.37 17.03 -6.04
CA GLU A 17 -21.41 18.12 -5.79
C GLU A 17 -20.26 17.99 -6.78
N THR A 18 -20.18 18.98 -7.66
CA THR A 18 -19.05 19.30 -8.51
C THR A 18 -17.98 20.07 -7.72
N SER A 19 -16.71 19.90 -8.13
CA SER A 19 -15.57 20.82 -7.96
C SER A 19 -14.57 20.60 -6.81
N ALA A 20 -13.42 19.98 -7.13
CA ALA A 20 -12.05 20.46 -6.87
C ALA A 20 -11.06 19.33 -7.24
N PRO A 21 -9.83 19.62 -7.74
CA PRO A 21 -8.80 18.59 -7.80
C PRO A 21 -8.50 18.14 -6.37
N LYS A 22 -8.94 16.93 -5.99
CA LYS A 22 -8.65 16.35 -4.66
C LYS A 22 -7.14 16.39 -4.44
N LYS A 23 -6.66 17.30 -3.58
CA LYS A 23 -5.28 17.29 -3.08
C LYS A 23 -5.04 15.88 -2.54
N ARG A 24 -4.03 15.18 -3.08
CA ARG A 24 -3.73 13.80 -2.67
C ARG A 24 -3.51 13.81 -1.15
N LYS A 25 -4.34 13.10 -0.39
CA LYS A 25 -4.07 12.85 1.03
C LYS A 25 -2.76 12.07 1.10
N SER A 26 -1.78 12.61 1.82
CA SER A 26 -0.54 11.89 2.11
C SER A 26 -0.70 11.20 3.45
N LEU A 27 -0.63 9.87 3.48
CA LEU A 27 -0.61 9.12 4.73
C LEU A 27 0.72 9.36 5.45
N THR A 28 0.66 9.50 6.77
CA THR A 28 1.85 9.59 7.62
C THR A 28 2.60 8.26 7.66
N ALA A 29 3.86 8.27 8.11
CA ALA A 29 4.64 7.04 8.27
C ALA A 29 3.93 6.02 9.17
N ALA A 30 3.36 6.47 10.30
CA ALA A 30 2.60 5.64 11.22
C ALA A 30 1.37 5.01 10.54
N GLN A 31 0.60 5.79 9.77
CA GLN A 31 -0.58 5.26 9.06
C GLN A 31 -0.20 4.23 7.99
N LYS A 32 0.93 4.41 7.29
CA LYS A 32 1.45 3.41 6.35
C LYS A 32 1.84 2.12 7.07
N GLN A 33 2.44 2.21 8.26
CA GLN A 33 2.76 1.04 9.09
C GLN A 33 1.49 0.32 9.56
N GLU A 34 0.45 1.05 9.97
CA GLU A 34 -0.83 0.45 10.34
C GLU A 34 -1.48 -0.32 9.18
N VAL A 35 -1.46 0.24 7.97
CA VAL A 35 -1.95 -0.43 6.74
C VAL A 35 -1.24 -1.77 6.53
N CYS A 36 0.09 -1.80 6.69
CA CYS A 36 0.89 -3.03 6.56
C CYS A 36 0.58 -4.05 7.67
N LEU A 37 0.52 -3.60 8.94
CA LEU A 37 0.19 -4.44 10.09
C LEU A 37 -1.19 -5.07 9.95
N LYS A 38 -2.18 -4.29 9.50
CA LYS A 38 -3.56 -4.75 9.33
C LYS A 38 -3.67 -5.78 8.22
N LYS A 39 -2.92 -5.60 7.13
CA LYS A 39 -2.80 -6.60 6.05
C LYS A 39 -2.13 -7.89 6.54
N LYS A 40 -1.11 -7.80 7.42
CA LYS A 40 -0.45 -8.97 8.01
C LYS A 40 -1.37 -9.75 8.94
N SER A 41 -2.09 -9.07 9.84
CA SER A 41 -3.04 -9.71 10.77
C SER A 41 -4.30 -10.25 10.07
N SER A 42 -4.59 -9.79 8.86
CA SER A 42 -5.79 -10.19 8.10
C SER A 42 -5.48 -10.23 6.61
N PRO A 43 -4.79 -11.30 6.13
CA PRO A 43 -4.32 -11.40 4.75
C PRO A 43 -5.47 -11.43 3.72
N PHE A 44 -6.68 -11.81 4.14
CA PHE A 44 -7.88 -11.85 3.30
C PHE A 44 -8.53 -10.47 3.08
N LEU A 45 -8.15 -9.43 3.83
CA LEU A 45 -8.67 -8.08 3.63
C LEU A 45 -8.32 -7.59 2.22
N LYS A 46 -9.31 -7.15 1.45
CA LYS A 46 -9.06 -6.63 0.11
C LYS A 46 -8.49 -5.23 0.21
N ASN A 47 -7.64 -4.84 -0.75
CA ASN A 47 -7.07 -3.49 -0.77
C ASN A 47 -8.16 -2.41 -0.86
N LYS A 48 -9.33 -2.74 -1.43
CA LYS A 48 -10.55 -1.91 -1.43
C LYS A 48 -11.08 -1.60 -0.03
N ASP A 49 -10.99 -2.54 0.90
CA ASP A 49 -11.52 -2.36 2.25
C ASP A 49 -10.58 -1.47 3.07
N LEU A 50 -9.26 -1.68 2.95
CA LEU A 50 -8.24 -0.78 3.50
C LEU A 50 -8.32 0.63 2.90
N ALA A 51 -8.56 0.75 1.59
CA ALA A 51 -8.68 2.04 0.92
C ALA A 51 -9.85 2.87 1.49
N LYS A 52 -10.98 2.22 1.80
CA LYS A 52 -12.12 2.86 2.45
C LYS A 52 -11.81 3.27 3.89
N GLU A 53 -11.14 2.40 4.64
CA GLU A 53 -10.80 2.66 6.05
C GLU A 53 -9.88 3.87 6.21
N TYR A 54 -8.88 4.01 5.33
CA TYR A 54 -7.91 5.09 5.38
C TYR A 54 -8.26 6.29 4.46
N ASP A 55 -9.42 6.26 3.79
CA ASP A 55 -9.88 7.25 2.79
C ASP A 55 -8.81 7.60 1.73
N VAL A 56 -8.22 6.57 1.15
CA VAL A 56 -7.20 6.67 0.10
C VAL A 56 -7.61 5.85 -1.13
N SER A 57 -6.88 6.01 -2.24
CA SER A 57 -7.10 5.16 -3.41
C SER A 57 -6.59 3.74 -3.15
N GLU A 58 -7.22 2.75 -3.78
CA GLU A 58 -6.74 1.36 -3.78
C GLU A 58 -5.29 1.28 -4.31
N GLY A 59 -4.93 2.12 -5.29
CA GLY A 59 -3.57 2.25 -5.79
C GLY A 59 -2.58 2.71 -4.72
N MET A 60 -2.97 3.63 -3.83
CA MET A 60 -2.11 4.10 -2.74
C MET A 60 -1.92 3.04 -1.66
N ILE A 61 -2.95 2.26 -1.33
CA ILE A 61 -2.79 1.05 -0.49
C ILE A 61 -1.85 0.05 -1.17
N CYS A 62 -2.02 -0.14 -2.48
CA CYS A 62 -1.17 -0.99 -3.28
C CYS A 62 0.29 -0.53 -3.21
N ASP A 63 0.57 0.76 -3.39
CA ASP A 63 1.92 1.35 -3.33
C ASP A 63 2.54 1.23 -1.94
N ILE A 64 1.73 1.38 -0.88
CA ILE A 64 2.17 1.19 0.52
C ILE A 64 2.55 -0.27 0.77
N LEU A 65 1.69 -1.21 0.34
CA LEU A 65 1.93 -2.64 0.49
C LEU A 65 3.00 -3.17 -0.47
N LYS A 66 3.23 -2.48 -1.59
CA LYS A 66 4.29 -2.74 -2.57
C LYS A 66 5.61 -2.11 -2.19
N THR A 67 5.79 -1.54 -1.01
CA THR A 67 7.12 -1.07 -0.64
C THR A 67 8.11 -2.24 -0.67
N LYS A 68 9.26 -2.05 -1.33
CA LYS A 68 10.34 -3.06 -1.44
C LYS A 68 10.72 -3.69 -0.09
N ASP A 69 10.63 -2.90 0.97
CA ASP A 69 10.86 -3.30 2.36
C ASP A 69 9.86 -4.37 2.84
N GLN A 70 8.56 -4.16 2.59
CA GLN A 70 7.52 -5.11 2.99
C GLN A 70 7.52 -6.37 2.13
N ALA A 71 7.75 -6.21 0.82
CA ALA A 71 7.90 -7.35 -0.09
C ALA A 71 9.08 -8.24 0.32
N LEU A 72 10.20 -7.63 0.69
CA LEU A 72 11.37 -8.34 1.20
C LEU A 72 11.10 -9.02 2.54
N ALA A 73 10.43 -8.35 3.47
CA ALA A 73 10.10 -8.92 4.78
C ALA A 73 9.23 -10.18 4.68
N LEU A 74 8.20 -10.15 3.82
CA LEU A 74 7.35 -11.32 3.55
C LEU A 74 8.14 -12.46 2.90
N TRP A 75 9.01 -12.13 1.94
CA TRP A 75 9.87 -13.12 1.30
C TRP A 75 10.81 -13.79 2.31
N VAL A 76 11.43 -12.99 3.20
CA VAL A 76 12.29 -13.49 4.27
C VAL A 76 11.54 -14.42 5.22
N GLU A 77 10.35 -14.04 5.66
CA GLU A 77 9.52 -14.87 6.55
C GLU A 77 9.21 -16.23 5.92
N ASN A 78 8.84 -16.26 4.64
CA ASN A 78 8.61 -17.51 3.90
C ASN A 78 9.89 -18.34 3.72
N ALA A 79 11.02 -17.69 3.43
CA ALA A 79 12.30 -18.37 3.26
C ALA A 79 12.79 -18.99 4.59
N LEU A 80 12.61 -18.29 5.72
CA LEU A 80 12.90 -18.83 7.05
C LEU A 80 11.98 -20.00 7.42
N GLN A 81 10.68 -19.91 7.11
CA GLN A 81 9.75 -21.03 7.30
C GLN A 81 10.12 -22.26 6.46
N ALA A 82 10.69 -22.04 5.27
CA ALA A 82 11.22 -23.11 4.42
C ALA A 82 12.60 -23.63 4.85
N GLY A 83 13.17 -23.10 5.95
CA GLY A 83 14.49 -23.51 6.45
C GLY A 83 15.66 -23.02 5.60
N LEU A 84 15.46 -22.00 4.76
CA LEU A 84 16.53 -21.43 3.95
C LEU A 84 17.41 -20.51 4.81
N ILE A 85 18.73 -20.63 4.63
CA ILE A 85 19.69 -19.70 5.21
C ILE A 85 19.76 -18.47 4.31
N ILE A 86 19.50 -17.30 4.87
CA ILE A 86 19.48 -16.04 4.14
C ILE A 86 20.71 -15.24 4.51
N SER A 87 21.66 -15.13 3.57
CA SER A 87 22.81 -14.24 3.72
C SER A 87 22.48 -12.81 3.33
N ASP A 88 23.35 -11.89 3.73
CA ASP A 88 23.27 -10.46 3.44
C ASP A 88 23.26 -10.21 1.92
N ASP A 89 24.08 -10.94 1.18
CA ASP A 89 24.11 -10.87 -0.28
C ASP A 89 22.76 -11.26 -0.90
N ILE A 90 22.14 -12.34 -0.40
CA ILE A 90 20.82 -12.78 -0.85
C ILE A 90 19.77 -11.71 -0.52
N LEU A 91 19.86 -11.11 0.67
CA LEU A 91 18.98 -10.02 1.08
C LEU A 91 19.12 -8.81 0.15
N SER A 92 20.36 -8.43 -0.19
CA SER A 92 20.67 -7.32 -1.09
C SER A 92 20.08 -7.55 -2.49
N ILE A 93 20.34 -8.73 -3.06
CA ILE A 93 19.86 -9.12 -4.40
C ILE A 93 18.34 -9.09 -4.43
N LYS A 94 17.67 -9.69 -3.43
CA LYS A 94 16.21 -9.68 -3.36
C LYS A 94 15.64 -8.29 -3.16
N ALA A 95 16.29 -7.44 -2.34
CA ALA A 95 15.90 -6.06 -2.17
C ALA A 95 15.97 -5.26 -3.49
N LEU A 96 17.01 -5.50 -4.30
CA LEU A 96 17.18 -4.88 -5.61
C LEU A 96 16.14 -5.37 -6.62
N GLU A 97 15.86 -6.68 -6.66
CA GLU A 97 14.78 -7.25 -7.49
C GLU A 97 13.43 -6.60 -7.15
N PHE A 98 13.09 -6.52 -5.87
CA PHE A 98 11.85 -5.88 -5.44
C PHE A 98 11.86 -4.38 -5.74
N ALA A 99 12.97 -3.67 -5.55
CA ALA A 99 13.07 -2.26 -5.89
C ALA A 99 12.87 -2.02 -7.40
N PHE A 100 13.43 -2.88 -8.25
CA PHE A 100 13.22 -2.83 -9.70
C PHE A 100 11.74 -3.04 -10.06
N LEU A 101 11.09 -4.05 -9.48
CA LEU A 101 9.65 -4.27 -9.66
C LEU A 101 8.78 -3.11 -9.15
N CYS A 102 9.28 -2.35 -8.17
CA CYS A 102 8.63 -1.15 -7.63
C CYS A 102 9.02 0.14 -8.35
N ASN A 103 9.79 0.05 -9.45
CA ASN A 103 10.28 1.18 -10.22
C ASN A 103 11.18 2.15 -9.41
N GLU A 104 11.88 1.64 -8.40
CA GLU A 104 12.87 2.37 -7.60
C GLU A 104 14.30 2.16 -8.14
N GLU A 105 14.59 2.72 -9.31
CA GLU A 105 15.90 2.56 -9.99
C GLU A 105 17.11 3.13 -9.20
N LYS A 106 16.85 4.06 -8.28
CA LYS A 106 17.89 4.69 -7.45
C LYS A 106 18.26 3.87 -6.21
N PHE A 107 17.53 2.81 -5.92
CA PHE A 107 17.82 1.96 -4.76
C PHE A 107 19.07 1.11 -5.02
N LYS A 108 19.91 0.96 -4.00
CA LYS A 108 21.22 0.28 -4.10
C LYS A 108 21.36 -0.95 -3.21
N GLY A 109 20.42 -1.23 -2.32
CA GLY A 109 20.52 -2.39 -1.43
C GLY A 109 21.81 -2.42 -0.61
N SER A 110 22.36 -1.25 -0.25
CA SER A 110 23.64 -1.12 0.47
C SER A 110 23.63 -1.86 1.80
N ASP A 111 24.80 -2.30 2.27
CA ASP A 111 24.98 -2.97 3.57
C ASP A 111 24.34 -2.20 4.73
N GLY A 112 24.54 -0.88 4.78
CA GLY A 112 23.92 -0.04 5.81
C GLY A 112 22.38 0.06 5.74
N TRP A 113 21.76 -0.29 4.61
CA TRP A 113 20.31 -0.46 4.50
C TRP A 113 19.88 -1.85 4.97
N ILE A 114 20.66 -2.89 4.64
CA ILE A 114 20.44 -4.27 5.09
C ILE A 114 20.50 -4.39 6.60
N ASP A 115 21.47 -3.74 7.25
CA ASP A 115 21.57 -3.69 8.71
C ASP A 115 20.33 -3.07 9.35
N LYS A 116 19.83 -1.97 8.77
CA LYS A 116 18.59 -1.31 9.23
C LYS A 116 17.38 -2.19 9.00
N PHE A 117 17.29 -2.84 7.85
CA PHE A 117 16.22 -3.77 7.51
C PHE A 117 16.15 -4.92 8.53
N LYS A 118 17.27 -5.59 8.79
CA LYS A 118 17.35 -6.67 9.79
C LYS A 118 16.93 -6.20 11.18
N LYS A 119 17.37 -5.00 11.58
CA LYS A 119 17.01 -4.39 12.86
C LYS A 119 15.52 -4.07 12.95
N TRP A 120 14.89 -3.58 11.88
CA TRP A 120 13.47 -3.25 11.86
C TRP A 120 12.57 -4.48 11.83
N HIS A 121 13.01 -5.56 11.18
CA HIS A 121 12.23 -6.79 11.04
C HIS A 121 12.62 -7.88 12.03
N ASN A 122 13.40 -7.54 13.07
CA ASN A 122 13.89 -8.46 14.12
C ASN A 122 14.51 -9.74 13.56
N LEU A 123 15.20 -9.64 12.42
CA LEU A 123 15.95 -10.76 11.85
C LEU A 123 17.19 -10.95 12.72
N LYS A 124 17.14 -11.95 13.62
CA LYS A 124 18.28 -12.31 14.46
C LYS A 124 19.48 -12.62 13.57
N GLN A 125 20.59 -11.94 13.83
CA GLN A 125 21.93 -12.41 13.45
C GLN A 125 22.29 -13.64 14.27
#